data_AF-A0AAU1G9V1-F1
#
_entry.id   AF-A0AAU1G9V1-F1
#
_cell.length_a   1.000
_cell.length_b   1.000
_cell.length_c   1.000
_cell.angle_alpha   90.00
_cell.angle_beta   90.00
_cell.angle_gamma   90.00
#
_symmetry.space_group_name_H-M   'P 1'
#
loop_
_entity.id
_entity.type
_entity.pdbx_description
1 polymer ?
#
loop_
_entity_poly.entity_id
_entity_poly.type
_entity_poly.pdbx_seq_one_letter_code
_entity_poly.pdbx_strand_id
1 'polypeptide(L)' 'MSGDINKDGRDDIAITYNYYAGGSAAFTFKGRTDRTDGGFEPPLKSWEAPPGTW' A
#
# COMPACT_ATOMS: atom_id res chain seq x y z
N MET A 1 7.08 -1.02 -4.28
CA MET A 1 7.08 -2.44 -4.70
C MET A 1 5.78 -2.72 -5.43
N SER A 2 5.76 -3.67 -6.35
CA SER A 2 4.55 -4.13 -7.05
C SER A 2 4.57 -5.65 -7.23
N GLY A 3 3.39 -6.25 -7.33
CA GLY A 3 3.15 -7.68 -7.55
C GLY A 3 1.96 -8.19 -6.75
N ASP A 4 1.53 -9.42 -6.94
CA ASP A 4 0.47 -10.06 -6.13
C ASP A 4 0.96 -10.36 -4.71
N ILE A 5 0.81 -9.39 -3.80
CA ILE A 5 1.37 -9.43 -2.45
C ILE A 5 0.47 -10.28 -1.54
N ASN A 6 -0.83 -10.26 -1.77
CA ASN A 6 -1.82 -10.96 -0.94
C ASN A 6 -2.22 -12.36 -1.50
N LYS A 7 -1.77 -12.71 -2.70
CA LYS A 7 -2.04 -13.97 -3.41
C LYS A 7 -3.50 -14.16 -3.83
N ASP A 8 -4.18 -13.08 -4.20
CA ASP A 8 -5.57 -13.12 -4.68
C ASP A 8 -5.70 -13.21 -6.22
N GLY A 9 -4.56 -13.25 -6.93
CA GLY A 9 -4.51 -13.35 -8.38
C GLY A 9 -4.55 -12.00 -9.11
N ARG A 10 -4.45 -10.87 -8.39
CA ARG A 10 -4.27 -9.53 -8.95
C ARG A 10 -2.99 -8.90 -8.41
N ASP A 11 -2.34 -8.08 -9.24
CA ASP A 11 -1.17 -7.32 -8.78
C ASP A 11 -1.60 -6.20 -7.81
N ASP A 12 -0.82 -6.06 -6.75
CA ASP A 12 -0.92 -5.00 -5.75
C ASP A 12 0.24 -4.00 -5.89
N ILE A 13 0.10 -2.84 -5.23
CA ILE A 13 1.16 -1.83 -5.09
C ILE A 13 1.39 -1.55 -3.61
N ALA A 14 2.65 -1.50 -3.21
CA ALA A 14 3.07 -1.00 -1.90
C ALA A 14 4.00 0.21 -2.04
N ILE A 15 3.66 1.29 -1.35
CA ILE A 15 4.46 2.53 -1.30
C ILE A 15 4.85 2.85 0.14
N THR A 16 6.01 3.46 0.31
CA THR A 16 6.39 4.13 1.56
C THR A 16 6.34 5.64 1.33
N TYR A 17 5.88 6.37 2.33
CA TYR A 17 5.78 7.82 2.32
C TYR A 17 6.41 8.37 3.60
N ASN A 18 7.40 9.24 3.42
CA ASN A 18 8.04 9.96 4.52
C ASN A 18 7.38 11.34 4.63
N TYR A 19 6.80 11.63 5.79
CA TYR A 19 6.21 12.92 6.07
C TYR A 19 7.29 13.94 6.42
N TYR A 20 7.07 15.20 6.06
CA TYR A 20 7.97 16.30 6.41
C TYR A 20 8.24 16.40 7.92
N ALA A 21 7.24 16.08 8.75
CA ALA A 21 7.37 16.06 10.22
C ALA A 21 8.24 14.89 10.76
N GLY A 22 8.83 14.07 9.89
CA GLY A 22 9.80 13.03 10.23
C GLY A 22 9.20 11.65 10.51
N GLY A 23 7.87 11.53 10.57
CA GLY A 23 7.18 10.24 10.63
C GLY A 23 7.01 9.61 9.25
N SER A 24 6.63 8.34 9.20
CA SER A 24 6.53 7.59 7.95
C SER A 24 5.40 6.59 7.95
N ALA A 25 4.90 6.27 6.78
CA ALA A 25 3.87 5.25 6.61
C ALA A 25 4.12 4.40 5.38
N ALA A 26 3.60 3.17 5.41
CA ALA A 26 3.45 2.34 4.24
C ALA A 26 1.97 2.23 3.89
N PHE A 27 1.69 2.26 2.58
CA PHE A 27 0.36 2.06 2.05
C PHE A 27 0.37 0.91 1.05
N THR A 28 -0.65 0.08 1.13
CA THR A 28 -0.91 -1.01 0.19
C THR A 28 -2.19 -0.72 -0.57
N PHE A 29 -2.11 -0.76 -1.90
CA PHE A 29 -3.21 -0.65 -2.83
C PHE A 29 -3.43 -2.04 -3.41
N LYS A 30 -4.52 -2.69 -2.98
CA LYS A 30 -4.82 -4.04 -3.44
C LYS A 30 -5.49 -4.01 -4.81
N GLY A 31 -5.11 -4.91 -5.71
CA GLY A 31 -5.83 -5.08 -6.97
C GLY A 31 -7.29 -5.44 -6.70
N ARG A 32 -8.25 -4.81 -7.40
CA ARG A 32 -9.66 -5.20 -7.25
C ARG A 32 -9.93 -6.54 -7.93
N THR A 33 -10.61 -7.42 -7.22
CA THR A 33 -11.00 -8.75 -7.72
C THR A 33 -12.49 -8.84 -8.07
N ASP A 34 -13.31 -7.90 -7.59
CA ASP A 34 -14.76 -7.87 -7.82
C ASP A 34 -15.16 -7.43 -9.25
N ARG A 35 -14.21 -6.85 -10.01
CA ARG A 35 -14.40 -6.36 -11.38
C ARG A 35 -13.18 -6.63 -12.26
N THR A 36 -13.37 -6.49 -13.58
CA THR A 36 -12.34 -6.72 -14.61
C THR A 36 -11.92 -5.45 -15.34
N ASP A 37 -12.44 -4.28 -14.93
CA ASP A 37 -12.07 -2.95 -15.44
C ASP A 37 -10.69 -2.47 -14.93
N GLY A 38 -10.05 -3.27 -14.08
CA GLY A 38 -8.81 -2.94 -13.39
C GLY A 38 -9.01 -2.03 -12.18
N GLY A 39 -7.91 -1.43 -11.72
CA GLY A 39 -7.91 -0.52 -10.58
C GLY A 39 -7.67 -1.19 -9.24
N PHE A 40 -7.64 -0.35 -8.20
CA PHE A 40 -7.24 -0.73 -6.85
C PHE A 40 -8.34 -0.42 -5.84
N GLU A 41 -8.38 -1.19 -4.77
CA GLU A 41 -9.13 -0.86 -3.57
C GLU A 41 -8.63 0.45 -2.94
N PRO A 42 -9.43 1.11 -2.08
CA PRO A 42 -8.95 2.24 -1.30
C PRO A 42 -7.64 1.90 -0.56
N PRO A 43 -6.70 2.86 -0.44
CA PRO A 43 -5.40 2.60 0.17
C PRO A 43 -5.55 2.12 1.61
N LEU A 44 -4.93 0.99 1.92
CA LEU A 44 -4.74 0.53 3.28
C LEU A 44 -3.43 1.10 3.82
N LYS A 45 -3.47 1.86 4.92
CA LYS A 45 -2.26 2.19 5.68
C LYS A 45 -1.79 0.93 6.41
N SER A 46 -0.85 0.20 5.81
CA SER A 46 -0.41 -1.11 6.27
C SER A 46 0.63 -1.05 7.37
N TRP A 47 1.30 0.10 7.52
CA TRP A 47 2.27 0.35 8.60
C TRP A 47 2.45 1.86 8.84
N GLU A 48 2.82 2.23 10.07
CA GLU A 48 3.26 3.59 10.40
C GLU A 48 4.34 3.60 11.47
N ALA A 49 5.21 4.61 11.40
CA ALA A 49 6.17 4.95 12.44
C ALA A 49 6.10 6.45 12.79
N PRO A 50 6.21 6.78 14.08
CA PRO A 50 6.32 8.17 14.50
C PRO A 50 7.70 8.75 14.12
N PRO A 51 7.86 10.08 14.19
CA PRO A 51 9.14 10.72 13.97
C PRO A 51 10.28 10.14 14.83
N GLY A 52 11.48 10.04 14.24
CA GLY A 52 12.68 9.58 14.96
C GLY A 52 12.75 8.06 15.19
N THR A 53 11.93 7.28 14.51
CA THR A 53 11.90 5.81 14.64
C THR A 53 12.38 5.14 13.36
N TRP A 54 13.57 4.53 13.39
CA TRP A 54 14.14 3.68 12.33
C TRP A 54 15.17 2.71 12.90
#